data_AF-A0AA40R7F7-F1
#
_entry.id   AF-A0AA40R7F7-F1
#
_cell.length_a   1.000
_cell.length_b   1.000
_cell.length_c   1.000
_cell.angle_alpha   90.00
_cell.angle_beta   90.00
_cell.angle_gamma   90.00
#
_symmetry.space_group_name_H-M   'P 1'
#
loop_
_entity.id
_entity.type
_entity.pdbx_description
1 polymer ?
#
loop_
_entity_poly.entity_id
_entity_poly.type
_entity_poly.pdbx_seq_one_letter_code
_entity_poly.pdbx_strand_id
1 'polypeptide(L)'
;MLYLQTAGAVRIDEMRGDDTMARLARVGNRKVSRIERQLASRYNRIIVGPARIEQHAGGEMSPHWRSGHLRMQPHGPQNSLRKLIFIAPTLIRADRLGHDAHADNGRSA
;
A
#
# COMPACT_ATOMS: atom_id res chain seq x y z
N MET A 1 12.79 -4.45 -9.88
CA MET A 1 11.68 -4.06 -8.98
C MET A 1 11.19 -5.31 -8.26
N LEU A 2 11.46 -5.43 -6.96
CA LEU A 2 11.30 -6.65 -6.15
C LEU A 2 9.85 -7.19 -6.09
N TYR A 3 8.84 -6.32 -6.19
CA TYR A 3 7.43 -6.70 -6.06
C TYR A 3 6.76 -7.20 -7.36
N LEU A 4 7.39 -7.03 -8.53
CA LEU A 4 6.83 -7.49 -9.81
C LEU A 4 7.07 -8.98 -10.08
N GLN A 5 7.94 -9.64 -9.30
CA GLN A 5 8.40 -11.01 -9.55
C GLN A 5 7.94 -12.02 -8.49
N THR A 6 7.16 -11.59 -7.49
CA THR A 6 6.59 -12.50 -6.48
C THR A 6 5.48 -13.36 -7.08
N ALA A 7 5.55 -14.67 -6.88
CA ALA A 7 4.50 -15.60 -7.25
C ALA A 7 3.17 -15.18 -6.59
N GLY A 8 2.12 -14.97 -7.39
CA GLY A 8 0.81 -14.49 -6.93
C GLY A 8 0.57 -12.97 -7.05
N ALA A 9 1.55 -12.20 -7.55
CA ALA A 9 1.36 -10.78 -7.85
C ALA A 9 0.41 -10.62 -9.06
N VAL A 10 -0.80 -10.12 -8.83
CA VAL A 10 -1.69 -9.68 -9.91
C VAL A 10 -1.32 -8.25 -10.26
N ARG A 11 -0.93 -8.06 -11.52
CA ARG A 11 -0.74 -6.74 -12.12
C ARG A 11 -2.09 -6.28 -12.66
N ILE A 12 -2.70 -5.31 -11.98
CA ILE A 12 -3.85 -4.60 -12.54
C ILE A 12 -3.33 -3.27 -13.08
N ASP A 13 -3.25 -3.16 -14.39
CA ASP A 13 -3.10 -1.87 -15.07
C ASP A 13 -4.46 -1.17 -14.99
N GLU A 14 -4.73 -0.56 -13.85
CA GLU A 14 -5.94 0.24 -13.65
C GLU A 14 -5.73 1.59 -14.34
N MET A 15 -6.10 1.65 -15.62
CA MET A 15 -6.44 2.91 -16.26
C MET A 15 -7.76 3.35 -15.65
N ARG A 16 -7.70 3.91 -14.43
CA ARG A 16 -8.87 4.41 -13.71
C ARG A 16 -9.68 5.21 -14.73
N GLY A 17 -10.92 4.78 -14.99
CA GLY A 17 -11.80 5.40 -15.98
C GLY A 17 -12.05 6.85 -15.58
N ASP A 18 -11.14 7.73 -15.95
CA ASP A 18 -11.11 9.08 -15.45
C ASP A 18 -11.84 9.92 -16.50
N ASP A 19 -13.04 10.34 -16.12
CA ASP A 19 -13.90 11.32 -16.79
C ASP A 19 -13.20 12.69 -16.97
N THR A 20 -11.91 12.79 -16.61
CA THR A 20 -11.03 13.95 -16.72
C THR A 20 -10.81 14.36 -18.18
N MET A 21 -10.71 13.41 -19.11
CA MET A 21 -10.68 13.73 -20.55
C MET A 21 -12.02 14.29 -21.04
N ALA A 22 -13.14 13.69 -20.60
CA ALA A 22 -14.47 14.22 -20.89
C ALA A 22 -14.70 15.60 -20.24
N ARG A 23 -14.11 15.83 -19.07
CA ARG A 23 -14.15 17.11 -18.34
C ARG A 23 -13.30 18.17 -19.02
N LEU A 24 -12.15 17.80 -19.61
CA LEU A 24 -11.36 18.70 -20.46
C LEU A 24 -12.20 19.17 -21.67
N ALA A 25 -12.91 18.25 -22.32
CA ALA A 25 -13.79 18.56 -23.45
C ALA A 25 -14.98 19.48 -23.10
N ARG A 26 -15.40 19.51 -21.82
CA ARG A 26 -16.53 20.33 -21.34
C ARG A 26 -16.12 21.67 -20.72
N VAL A 27 -14.84 21.88 -20.47
CA VAL A 27 -14.37 23.02 -19.69
C VAL A 27 -13.85 24.12 -20.59
N GLY A 28 -14.38 25.33 -20.43
CA GLY A 28 -13.95 26.51 -21.18
C GLY A 28 -12.48 26.90 -20.93
N ASN A 29 -11.92 27.61 -21.91
CA ASN A 29 -10.49 27.90 -22.12
C ASN A 29 -9.71 28.32 -20.85
N ARG A 30 -10.36 29.02 -19.92
CA ARG A 30 -9.74 29.55 -18.68
C ARG A 30 -9.28 28.47 -17.69
N LYS A 31 -9.82 27.26 -17.79
CA LYS A 31 -9.53 26.13 -16.86
C LYS A 31 -8.82 24.96 -17.55
N VAL A 32 -8.63 25.02 -18.88
CA VAL A 32 -8.00 23.99 -19.70
C VAL A 32 -6.57 23.70 -19.22
N SER A 33 -5.75 24.74 -19.10
CA SER A 33 -4.35 24.61 -18.64
C SER A 33 -4.20 23.99 -17.25
N ARG A 34 -5.16 24.22 -16.35
CA ARG A 34 -5.20 23.58 -15.02
C ARG A 34 -5.48 22.09 -15.12
N ILE A 35 -6.43 21.71 -15.98
CA ILE A 35 -6.82 20.31 -16.19
C ILE A 35 -5.71 19.55 -16.93
N GLU A 36 -5.06 20.17 -17.92
CA GLU A 36 -3.90 19.61 -18.62
C GLU A 36 -2.72 19.35 -17.67
N ARG A 37 -2.39 20.31 -16.80
CA ARG A 37 -1.35 20.11 -15.77
C ARG A 37 -1.70 18.98 -14.82
N GLN A 38 -2.98 18.88 -14.46
CA GLN A 38 -3.49 17.82 -13.61
C GLN A 38 -3.45 16.46 -14.30
N LEU A 39 -3.67 16.40 -15.61
CA LEU A 39 -3.55 15.20 -16.45
C LEU A 39 -2.08 14.77 -16.62
N ALA A 40 -1.18 15.71 -16.93
CA ALA A 40 0.24 15.43 -17.14
C ALA A 40 0.96 14.97 -15.86
N SER A 41 0.49 15.39 -14.68
CA SER A 41 0.99 14.93 -13.39
C SER A 41 0.51 13.52 -13.02
N ARG A 42 -0.39 12.89 -13.80
CA ARG A 42 -0.86 11.53 -13.53
C ARG A 42 0.09 10.53 -14.17
N TYR A 43 0.55 9.59 -13.36
CA TYR A 43 1.28 8.42 -13.83
C TYR A 43 0.31 7.25 -14.03
N ASN A 44 0.68 6.32 -14.92
CA ASN A 44 0.02 5.03 -15.05
C ASN A 44 0.07 4.33 -13.68
N ARG A 45 -1.10 4.07 -13.10
CA ARG A 45 -1.20 3.39 -11.81
C ARG A 45 -1.18 1.89 -12.02
N ILE A 46 -0.08 1.26 -11.63
CA ILE A 46 0.02 -0.20 -11.58
C ILE A 46 -0.29 -0.62 -10.15
N ILE A 47 -1.38 -1.35 -9.94
CA ILE A 47 -1.64 -2.00 -8.66
C ILE A 47 -0.97 -3.37 -8.69
N VAL A 48 -0.05 -3.59 -7.77
CA VAL A 48 0.65 -4.86 -7.59
C VAL A 48 0.30 -5.37 -6.22
N GLY A 49 -0.39 -6.51 -6.16
CA GLY A 49 -0.85 -7.10 -4.91
C GLY A 49 -1.57 -8.43 -5.12
N PRO A 50 -2.02 -9.08 -4.03
CA PRO A 50 -2.80 -10.31 -4.13
C PRO A 50 -4.14 -10.04 -4.83
N ALA A 51 -4.67 -11.04 -5.54
CA ALA A 51 -5.93 -10.95 -6.29
C ALA A 51 -7.14 -10.52 -5.43
N ARG A 52 -7.08 -10.82 -4.13
CA ARG A 52 -8.07 -10.42 -3.12
C ARG A 52 -7.32 -9.90 -1.89
N ILE A 53 -7.76 -8.75 -1.39
CA ILE A 53 -7.41 -8.27 -0.06
C ILE A 53 -8.59 -8.66 0.82
N GLU A 54 -8.42 -9.66 1.68
CA GLU A 54 -9.48 -10.04 2.60
C GLU A 54 -9.80 -8.89 3.55
N GLN A 55 -11.09 -8.58 3.71
CA GLN A 55 -11.52 -7.60 4.69
C GLN A 55 -11.51 -8.27 6.07
N HIS A 56 -10.72 -7.74 6.98
CA HIS A 56 -10.66 -8.28 8.34
C HIS A 56 -11.96 -7.97 9.10
N ALA A 57 -12.50 -8.99 9.78
CA ALA A 57 -13.67 -8.85 10.63
C ALA A 57 -13.43 -7.76 11.69
N GLY A 58 -14.44 -6.91 11.92
CA GLY A 58 -14.35 -5.77 12.81
C GLY A 58 -13.91 -6.17 14.22
N GLY A 59 -12.85 -5.53 14.71
CA GLY A 59 -12.28 -5.76 16.06
C GLY A 59 -10.77 -6.00 16.06
N GLU A 60 -10.19 -6.40 14.93
CA GLU A 60 -8.75 -6.72 14.84
C GLU A 60 -8.02 -5.85 13.80
N MET A 61 -6.77 -5.48 14.09
CA MET A 61 -5.95 -4.69 13.17
C MET A 61 -5.58 -5.49 11.91
N SER A 62 -5.76 -4.88 10.74
CA SER A 62 -5.34 -5.40 9.44
C SER A 62 -3.81 -5.39 9.29
N PRO A 63 -3.24 -6.24 8.40
CA PRO A 63 -1.86 -6.16 7.99
C PRO A 63 -1.57 -4.79 7.38
N HIS A 64 -0.57 -4.12 7.92
CA HIS A 64 -0.14 -2.81 7.44
C HIS A 64 1.34 -2.61 7.70
N TRP A 65 1.94 -1.75 6.88
CA TRP A 65 3.29 -1.29 7.11
C TRP A 65 3.31 -0.23 8.19
N ARG A 66 4.13 -0.45 9.21
CA ARG A 66 4.51 0.60 10.15
C ARG A 66 5.77 1.28 9.63
N SER A 67 5.67 2.59 9.38
CA SER A 67 6.78 3.39 8.84
C SER A 67 8.02 3.36 9.74
N GLY A 68 9.19 3.28 9.10
CA GLY A 68 10.47 3.45 9.77
C GLY A 68 10.70 4.89 10.19
N HIS A 69 11.52 5.10 11.22
CA HIS A 69 11.85 6.43 11.72
C HIS A 69 13.17 6.42 12.49
N LEU A 70 13.75 7.62 12.66
CA LEU A 70 14.88 7.82 13.56
C LEU A 70 14.40 8.00 14.99
N ARG A 71 15.08 7.39 15.95
CA ARG A 71 14.74 7.48 17.38
C ARG A 71 16.00 7.70 18.22
N MET A 72 15.92 8.57 19.21
CA MET A 72 16.92 8.68 20.27
C MET A 72 16.72 7.57 21.29
N GLN A 73 17.62 6.59 21.33
CA GLN A 73 17.58 5.47 22.26
C GLN A 73 18.45 5.73 23.51
N PRO A 74 17.88 5.61 24.72
CA PRO A 74 18.65 5.61 25.96
C PRO A 74 19.65 4.45 26.02
N HIS A 75 20.85 4.69 26.55
CA HIS A 75 21.86 3.66 26.78
C HIS A 75 22.86 4.09 27.87
N GLY A 76 23.80 3.19 28.20
CA GLY A 76 24.84 3.43 29.21
C GLY A 76 24.33 3.24 30.66
N PRO A 77 25.19 3.47 31.66
CA PRO A 77 24.81 3.33 33.07
C PRO A 77 23.59 4.18 33.39
N GLN A 78 22.59 3.55 33.99
CA GLN A 78 21.30 4.18 34.35
C GLN A 78 20.57 4.87 33.18
N ASN A 79 20.80 4.44 31.93
CA ASN A 79 20.22 5.05 30.74
C ASN A 79 20.51 6.56 30.63
N SER A 80 21.69 6.99 31.08
CA SER A 80 22.10 8.41 31.09
C SER A 80 22.43 8.97 29.70
N LEU A 81 22.90 8.13 28.78
CA LEU A 81 23.33 8.54 27.44
C LEU A 81 22.22 8.35 26.41
N ARG A 82 22.33 9.03 25.26
CA ARG A 82 21.39 8.88 24.12
C ARG A 82 22.18 8.62 22.85
N LYS A 83 21.72 7.66 22.04
CA LYS A 83 22.24 7.40 20.70
C LYS A 83 21.12 7.48 19.68
N LEU A 84 21.40 8.04 18.51
CA LEU A 84 20.44 8.06 17.40
C LEU A 84 20.46 6.69 16.70
N ILE A 85 19.29 6.07 16.53
CA ILE A 85 19.14 4.81 15.81
C ILE A 85 18.09 4.95 14.71
N PHE A 86 18.24 4.15 13.66
CA PHE A 86 17.20 3.96 12.65
C PHE A 86 16.39 2.71 12.97
N ILE A 87 15.07 2.89 13.09
CA ILE A 87 14.13 1.79 13.20
C ILE A 87 13.58 1.52 11.81
N ALA A 88 13.88 0.33 11.28
CA ALA A 88 13.43 -0.07 9.95
C ALA A 88 11.88 -0.22 9.90
N PRO A 89 11.26 0.07 8.74
CA PRO A 89 9.85 -0.23 8.53
C PRO A 89 9.56 -1.71 8.80
N THR A 90 8.44 -2.01 9.44
CA THR A 90 8.05 -3.38 9.80
C THR A 90 6.65 -3.69 9.30
N LEU A 91 6.44 -4.88 8.74
CA LEU A 91 5.11 -5.38 8.40
C LEU A 91 4.43 -5.90 9.67
N ILE A 92 3.34 -5.24 10.08
CA ILE A 92 2.54 -5.64 11.23
C ILE A 92 1.46 -6.61 10.75
N ARG A 93 1.15 -7.62 11.57
CA ARG A 93 0.21 -8.71 11.25
C ARG A 93 0.54 -9.48 9.96
N ALA A 94 1.82 -9.76 9.75
CA ALA A 94 2.29 -10.54 8.60
C ALA A 94 1.71 -11.96 8.56
N ASP A 95 1.33 -12.52 9.71
CA ASP A 95 0.66 -13.82 9.89
C ASP A 95 -0.65 -13.94 9.09
N ARG A 96 -1.29 -12.81 8.77
CA ARG A 96 -2.56 -12.76 8.03
C ARG A 96 -2.41 -12.37 6.57
N LEU A 97 -1.18 -12.17 6.11
CA LEU A 97 -0.90 -11.95 4.71
C LEU A 97 -0.90 -13.31 4.00
N GLY A 98 -1.99 -13.67 3.32
CA GLY A 98 -2.09 -14.92 2.57
C GLY A 98 -2.54 -16.14 3.39
N HIS A 99 -3.37 -15.96 4.43
CA HIS A 99 -4.20 -17.07 4.90
C HIS A 99 -5.21 -17.40 3.81
N ASP A 100 -4.80 -18.28 2.91
CA ASP A 100 -5.63 -18.79 1.84
C ASP A 100 -6.83 -19.53 2.43
N ALA A 101 -7.99 -19.28 1.83
CA ALA A 101 -9.23 -20.04 1.95
C ALA A 101 -9.10 -21.50 1.45
N HIS A 102 -8.07 -22.22 1.89
CA HIS A 102 -7.80 -23.62 1.56
C HIS A 102 -7.69 -24.56 2.78
N ALA A 103 -8.02 -24.08 3.98
CA ALA A 103 -8.06 -24.90 5.19
C ALA A 103 -9.48 -25.11 5.74
N ASP A 104 -10.45 -25.48 4.90
CA ASP A 104 -11.62 -26.24 5.36
C ASP A 104 -12.32 -26.94 4.18
N ASN A 105 -11.70 -27.98 3.64
CA ASN A 105 -12.43 -28.95 2.83
C ASN A 105 -11.76 -30.33 2.99
N GLY A 106 -11.87 -30.90 4.19
CA GLY A 106 -11.28 -32.20 4.45
C GLY A 106 -11.25 -32.61 5.91
N ARG A 107 -12.43 -32.85 6.50
CA ARG A 107 -12.68 -33.92 7.48
C ARG A 107 -14.18 -34.06 7.74
N SER A 108 -14.85 -34.75 6.82
CA SER A 108 -15.98 -35.62 7.16
C SER A 108 -15.43 -37.05 7.19
N ALA A 109 -15.40 -37.65 8.38
CA ALA A 109 -15.50 -39.08 8.65
C ALA A 109 -15.71 -39.25 10.15
#